data_AF-A0A0A0IAP9-F1
#
_entry.id   AF-A0A0A0IAP9-F1
#
_cell.length_a   1.000
_cell.length_b   1.000
_cell.length_c   1.000
_cell.angle_alpha   90.00
_cell.angle_beta   90.00
_cell.angle_gamma   90.00
#
_symmetry.space_group_name_H-M   'P 1'
#
loop_
_entity.id
_entity.type
_entity.pdbx_description
1 polymer ?
#
loop_
_entity_poly.entity_id
_entity_poly.type
_entity_poly.pdbx_seq_one_letter_code
_entity_poly.pdbx_strand_id
1 'polypeptide(L)'
;MKSEDKHTFIIKHGILQWGIPIAIIYSFIMSFTERDLHKMAFISDYFLNNLIVSCIGFSIGGYLFGYFMWKRYKKTYKDKK
;
A
#
# COMPACT_ATOMS: atom_id res chain seq x y z
N MET A 1 16.47 20.96 -0.71
CA MET A 1 15.68 19.71 -0.68
C MET A 1 16.62 18.57 -1.03
N LYS A 2 17.09 17.79 -0.03
CA LYS A 2 18.01 16.66 -0.30
C LYS A 2 17.31 15.76 -1.32
N SER A 3 18.00 15.38 -2.39
CA SER A 3 17.54 14.39 -3.35
C SER A 3 17.08 13.16 -2.57
N GLU A 4 15.77 12.95 -2.40
CA GLU A 4 15.28 11.74 -1.75
C GLU A 4 15.84 10.56 -2.54
N ASP A 5 16.60 9.68 -1.87
CA ASP A 5 17.14 8.48 -2.50
C ASP A 5 15.99 7.66 -3.06
N LYS A 6 16.20 7.07 -4.25
CA LYS A 6 15.19 6.29 -4.98
C LYS A 6 14.46 5.30 -4.05
N HIS A 7 15.21 4.57 -3.24
CA HIS A 7 14.64 3.58 -2.33
C HIS A 7 13.75 4.22 -1.26
N THR A 8 14.20 5.32 -0.65
CA THR A 8 13.43 6.09 0.33
C THR A 8 12.14 6.63 -0.28
N PHE A 9 12.20 7.15 -1.51
CA PHE A 9 11.02 7.63 -2.22
C PHE A 9 10.01 6.50 -2.45
N ILE A 10 10.47 5.34 -2.93
CA ILE A 10 9.62 4.19 -3.23
C ILE A 10 8.96 3.63 -1.96
N ILE A 11 9.73 3.46 -0.88
CA ILE A 11 9.19 2.96 0.38
C ILE A 11 8.15 3.93 0.94
N LYS A 12 8.46 5.23 0.98
CA LYS A 12 7.58 6.24 1.54
C LYS A 12 6.30 6.43 0.72
N HIS A 13 6.41 6.69 -0.57
CA HIS A 13 5.25 7.04 -1.40
C HIS A 13 4.53 5.80 -1.97
N GLY A 14 5.27 4.71 -2.20
CA GLY A 14 4.71 3.47 -2.75
C GLY A 14 4.15 2.54 -1.67
N ILE A 15 4.95 2.22 -0.65
CA ILE A 15 4.54 1.24 0.37
C ILE A 15 3.77 1.94 1.51
N LEU A 16 4.37 2.92 2.17
CA LEU A 16 3.79 3.52 3.39
C LEU A 16 2.56 4.38 3.11
N GLN A 17 2.57 5.18 2.05
CA GLN A 17 1.46 6.08 1.71
C GLN A 17 0.39 5.44 0.81
N TRP A 18 0.70 4.35 0.11
CA TRP A 18 -0.25 3.71 -0.81
C TRP A 18 -0.52 2.25 -0.46
N GLY A 19 0.52 1.40 -0.38
CA GLY A 19 0.36 -0.02 -0.05
C GLY A 19 -0.34 -0.29 1.29
N ILE A 20 0.15 0.30 2.38
CA ILE A 20 -0.38 0.07 3.73
C ILE A 20 -1.83 0.57 3.89
N PRO A 21 -2.19 1.82 3.52
CA PRO A 21 -3.57 2.29 3.61
C PRO A 21 -4.53 1.45 2.77
N ILE A 22 -4.14 1.06 1.55
CA ILE A 22 -4.97 0.23 0.68
C ILE A 22 -5.18 -1.17 1.28
N ALA A 23 -4.14 -1.78 1.88
CA ALA A 23 -4.26 -3.07 2.55
C ALA A 23 -5.25 -3.02 3.72
N ILE A 24 -5.20 -1.96 4.53
CA ILE A 24 -6.14 -1.74 5.63
C ILE A 24 -7.56 -1.63 5.08
N ILE A 25 -7.79 -0.74 4.10
CA ILE A 25 -9.11 -0.54 3.49
C ILE A 25 -9.64 -1.84 2.87
N TYR A 26 -8.81 -2.57 2.13
CA TYR A 26 -9.18 -3.83 1.51
C TYR A 26 -9.60 -4.87 2.55
N SER A 27 -8.87 -4.98 3.66
CA SER A 27 -9.17 -5.92 4.73
C SER A 27 -10.51 -5.59 5.39
N PHE A 28 -10.78 -4.30 5.58
CA PHE A 28 -12.10 -3.83 6.02
C PHE A 28 -13.20 -4.25 5.05
N ILE A 29 -13.05 -3.95 3.76
CA ILE A 29 -14.03 -4.30 2.73
C ILE A 29 -14.29 -5.81 2.74
N MET A 30 -13.25 -6.64 2.84
CA MET A 30 -13.41 -8.09 2.86
C MET A 30 -14.06 -8.63 4.12
N SER A 31 -13.93 -7.95 5.26
CA SER A 31 -14.70 -8.29 6.45
C SER A 31 -16.17 -7.92 6.35
N PHE A 32 -16.54 -6.92 5.53
CA PHE A 32 -17.95 -6.58 5.28
C PHE A 32 -18.64 -7.49 4.25
N THR A 33 -17.88 -8.11 3.34
CA THR A 33 -18.43 -9.02 2.32
C THR A 33 -18.60 -10.46 2.82
N GLU A 34 -18.09 -10.78 4.00
CA GLU A 34 -18.26 -12.09 4.60
C GLU A 34 -19.72 -12.29 5.03
N ARG A 35 -20.34 -13.40 4.60
CA ARG A 35 -21.77 -13.67 4.78
C ARG A 35 -22.19 -13.81 6.26
N ASP A 36 -21.23 -14.07 7.14
CA ASP A 36 -21.39 -14.13 8.59
C ASP A 36 -21.11 -12.77 9.25
N LEU A 37 -21.89 -11.74 8.90
CA LEU A 37 -21.84 -10.41 9.54
C LEU A 37 -21.95 -10.47 11.08
N HIS A 38 -22.52 -11.56 11.64
CA HIS A 38 -22.58 -11.80 13.08
C HIS A 38 -21.24 -12.18 13.73
N LYS A 39 -20.23 -12.58 12.94
CA LYS A 39 -18.84 -12.82 13.40
C LYS A 39 -17.94 -11.59 13.21
N MET A 40 -18.52 -10.40 13.04
CA MET A 40 -17.81 -9.11 13.10
C MET A 40 -17.28 -8.79 14.51
N ALA A 41 -16.47 -9.68 15.08
CA ALA A 41 -15.44 -9.19 15.98
C ALA A 41 -14.42 -8.46 15.09
N PHE A 42 -14.19 -7.18 15.39
CA PHE A 42 -13.21 -6.32 14.68
C PHE A 42 -11.78 -6.89 14.71
N ILE A 43 -11.54 -7.91 15.54
CA ILE A 43 -10.31 -8.67 15.71
C ILE A 43 -10.64 -10.16 15.52
N SER A 44 -11.29 -10.51 14.41
CA SER A 44 -11.44 -11.92 14.03
C SER A 44 -10.15 -12.42 13.38
N ASP A 45 -9.86 -13.71 13.52
CA ASP A 45 -8.73 -14.35 12.83
C ASP A 45 -8.80 -14.14 11.31
N TYR A 46 -10.01 -14.05 10.76
CA TYR A 46 -10.23 -13.77 9.35
C TYR A 46 -9.79 -12.36 8.94
N PHE A 47 -10.14 -11.33 9.71
CA PHE A 47 -9.69 -9.97 9.46
C PHE A 47 -8.16 -9.87 9.55
N LEU A 48 -7.56 -10.45 10.60
CA LEU A 48 -6.11 -10.46 10.80
C LEU A 48 -5.39 -11.18 9.65
N ASN A 49 -5.88 -12.33 9.22
CA ASN A 49 -5.30 -13.07 8.10
C ASN A 49 -5.39 -12.25 6.79
N ASN A 50 -6.56 -11.68 6.49
CA ASN A 50 -6.73 -10.80 5.33
C ASN A 50 -5.84 -9.55 5.39
N LEU A 51 -5.64 -8.97 6.58
CA LEU A 51 -4.78 -7.81 6.78
C LEU A 51 -3.31 -8.14 6.53
N ILE A 52 -2.83 -9.30 7.00
CA ILE A 52 -1.45 -9.72 6.77
C ILE A 52 -1.23 -10.02 5.29
N VAL A 53 -2.10 -10.81 4.67
CA VAL A 53 -1.99 -11.19 3.25
C VAL A 53 -2.07 -9.95 2.35
N SER A 54 -3.03 -9.06 2.62
CA SER A 54 -3.18 -7.82 1.86
C SER A 54 -2.01 -6.88 2.07
N CYS A 55 -1.49 -6.72 3.31
CA CYS A 55 -0.29 -5.91 3.56
C CYS A 55 0.90 -6.39 2.72
N ILE A 56 1.12 -7.70 2.63
CA ILE A 56 2.21 -8.26 1.82
C ILE A 56 1.95 -7.98 0.33
N GLY A 57 0.76 -8.31 -0.18
CA GLY A 57 0.41 -8.13 -1.59
C GLY A 57 0.47 -6.67 -2.04
N PHE A 58 -0.14 -5.76 -1.28
CA PHE A 58 -0.13 -4.33 -1.58
C PHE A 58 1.21 -3.66 -1.28
N SER A 59 2.08 -4.22 -0.43
CA SER A 59 3.47 -3.73 -0.31
C SER A 59 4.29 -4.04 -1.56
N ILE A 60 4.11 -5.23 -2.16
CA ILE A 60 4.76 -5.56 -3.44
C ILE A 60 4.22 -4.66 -4.55
N GLY A 61 2.89 -4.50 -4.64
CA GLY A 61 2.26 -3.59 -5.59
C GLY A 61 2.68 -2.13 -5.37
N GLY A 62 2.73 -1.70 -4.12
CA GLY A 62 3.18 -0.38 -3.69
C GLY A 62 4.63 -0.11 -4.05
N TYR A 63 5.52 -1.11 -3.95
CA TYR A 63 6.90 -0.98 -4.40
C TYR A 63 6.98 -0.74 -5.92
N LEU A 64 6.26 -1.53 -6.72
CA LEU A 64 6.20 -1.36 -8.18
C LEU A 64 5.62 0.01 -8.57
N PHE A 65 4.54 0.41 -7.89
CA PHE A 65 3.91 1.72 -8.08
C PHE A 65 4.85 2.86 -7.70
N GLY A 66 5.53 2.78 -6.55
CA GLY A 66 6.54 3.72 -6.13
C GLY A 66 7.70 3.83 -7.12
N TYR A 67 8.16 2.71 -7.68
CA TYR A 67 9.19 2.69 -8.71
C TYR A 67 8.73 3.41 -9.99
N PHE A 68 7.49 3.18 -10.41
CA PHE A 68 6.89 3.86 -11.56
C PHE A 68 6.75 5.36 -11.32
N MET A 69 6.29 5.76 -10.13
CA MET A 69 6.21 7.17 -9.73
C MET A 69 7.59 7.82 -9.70
N TRP A 70 8.62 7.15 -9.18
CA TRP A 70 9.98 7.66 -9.19
C TRP A 70 10.50 7.89 -10.61
N LYS A 71 10.22 6.98 -11.53
CA LYS A 71 10.60 7.13 -12.95
C LYS A 71 9.94 8.37 -13.58
N ARG A 72 8.66 8.63 -13.27
CA ARG A 72 7.94 9.82 -13.71
C ARG A 72 8.49 11.09 -13.06
N TYR A 73 8.69 11.08 -11.74
CA TYR A 73 9.27 12.19 -10.98
C TYR A 73 10.62 12.60 -11.55
N LYS A 74 11.53 11.63 -11.78
CA LYS A 74 12.83 11.88 -12.38
C LYS A 74 12.72 12.47 -13.79
N LYS A 75 11.77 11.99 -14.62
CA LYS A 75 11.56 12.54 -15.98
C LYS A 75 11.14 14.02 -15.91
N THR A 76 10.14 14.34 -15.09
CA THR A 76 9.63 15.71 -14.95
C THR A 76 10.65 16.68 -14.35
N TYR A 77 11.48 16.23 -13.42
CA TYR A 77 12.52 17.08 -12.81
C TYR A 77 13.80 17.19 -13.65
N LYS A 78 14.07 16.22 -14.53
CA LYS A 78 15.19 16.30 -15.49
C LYS A 78 14.86 17.23 -16.68
N ASP A 79 13.59 17.40 -17.02
CA ASP A 79 13.12 18.36 -18.03
C ASP A 79 13.03 19.81 -17.51
N LYS A 80 13.12 20.02 -16.19
CA LYS A 80 13.07 21.36 -15.55
C LYS A 80 14.44 21.94 -15.20
N LYS A 81 15.54 21.31 -15.62
CA LYS A 81 16.91 21.74 -15.34
C LYS A 81 17.71 21.83 -16.63
#